data_AF-A0A1Y1YME0-F1
#
_entry.id   AF-A0A1Y1YME0-F1
#
_cell.length_a   1.000
_cell.length_b   1.000
_cell.length_c   1.000
_cell.angle_alpha   90.00
_cell.angle_beta   90.00
_cell.angle_gamma   90.00
#
_symmetry.space_group_name_H-M   'P 1'
#
loop_
_entity.id
_entity.type
_entity.pdbx_description
1 polymer ?
#
loop_
_entity_poly.entity_id
_entity_poly.type
_entity_poly.pdbx_seq_one_letter_code
_entity_poly.pdbx_strand_id
1 'polypeptide(L)'
;MSPAAMAQECPVTPSSPPPSVALPKGSFDDIFHAKFMQIIQQYRDNPRTGPLTQKDRKQFIDSAYNATDELYFGDRKLDDVEIKLRALTKVFYKVLAEEPWSIEWIRPHDVERKLSRFEMHKDSVDLAAQHGIHTPREAVAAARRAMIAANGAKPEDGPQPRGPFDEIEIIYIPGTVSSNATNRIDRNQIYPVSVLSVANILHTHICRDMTRPYAMAQKFVNCTDTMELIKMRQFACDVCDFAPHLLDNDNISLLIVLLILTRSEVCKRFEENGIRIEGSTISHRRAECMKQKLGWKDAPDRKPFDNVAIDFQTRVKNACFPAPRARVTRKPQRKSSANSVPGVLMGPPISRPIHYSPYPPPVPPGGNQASPGSFPMNHTNFPNLNGRPSNTPPKAKAGPGSSPHEPMDLS
;
A
#
# COMPACT_ATOMS: atom_id res chain seq x y z
N MET A 1 -51.86 -57.87 2.74
CA MET A 1 -51.47 -56.91 3.78
C MET A 1 -50.04 -57.23 4.18
N SER A 2 -49.11 -56.32 3.86
CA SER A 2 -47.66 -56.48 4.10
C SER A 2 -47.28 -56.08 5.51
N PRO A 3 -46.27 -56.70 6.16
CA PRO A 3 -45.61 -56.11 7.31
C PRO A 3 -44.44 -55.21 6.88
N ALA A 4 -44.26 -54.11 7.61
CA ALA A 4 -43.22 -53.12 7.41
C ALA A 4 -41.86 -53.61 7.95
N ALA A 5 -40.78 -53.21 7.29
CA ALA A 5 -39.40 -53.49 7.71
C ALA A 5 -38.94 -52.46 8.76
N MET A 6 -38.40 -52.96 9.88
CA MET A 6 -37.70 -52.13 10.87
C MET A 6 -36.29 -51.78 10.37
N ALA A 7 -35.98 -50.49 10.35
CA ALA A 7 -34.63 -49.99 10.06
C ALA A 7 -33.74 -50.14 11.30
N GLN A 8 -32.58 -50.77 11.10
CA GLN A 8 -31.55 -51.00 12.11
C GLN A 8 -30.53 -49.85 12.03
N GLU A 9 -30.50 -49.00 13.06
CA GLU A 9 -29.54 -47.91 13.19
C GLU A 9 -28.14 -48.48 13.48
N CYS A 10 -27.17 -48.13 12.62
CA CYS A 10 -25.76 -48.43 12.84
C CYS A 10 -25.17 -47.46 13.88
N PRO A 11 -24.37 -47.93 14.85
CA PRO A 11 -23.73 -47.06 15.82
C PRO A 11 -22.61 -46.25 15.15
N VAL A 12 -22.75 -44.92 15.19
CA VAL A 12 -21.75 -43.95 14.74
C VAL A 12 -20.57 -44.00 15.71
N THR A 13 -19.42 -44.44 15.22
CA THR A 13 -18.15 -44.44 15.97
C THR A 13 -17.69 -42.99 16.15
N PRO A 14 -17.32 -42.54 17.37
CA PRO A 14 -16.81 -41.20 17.57
C PRO A 14 -15.47 -41.05 16.84
N SER A 15 -15.41 -40.15 15.87
CA SER A 15 -14.20 -39.79 15.16
C SER A 15 -13.20 -39.17 16.12
N SER A 16 -11.98 -39.71 16.12
CA SER A 16 -10.84 -39.18 16.85
C SER A 16 -10.63 -37.69 16.53
N PRO A 17 -10.30 -36.83 17.51
CA PRO A 17 -9.97 -35.44 17.23
C PRO A 17 -8.76 -35.38 16.29
N PRO A 18 -8.76 -34.47 15.29
CA PRO A 18 -7.64 -34.35 14.37
C PRO A 18 -6.37 -34.01 15.13
N PRO A 19 -5.19 -34.53 14.69
CA PRO A 19 -3.92 -34.23 15.34
C PRO A 19 -3.69 -32.72 15.33
N SER A 20 -3.53 -32.16 16.53
CA SER A 20 -3.05 -30.79 16.73
C SER A 20 -1.64 -30.72 16.13
N VAL A 21 -1.52 -30.12 14.94
CA VAL A 21 -0.23 -29.82 14.33
C VAL A 21 0.44 -28.78 15.23
N ALA A 22 1.38 -29.22 16.06
CA ALA A 22 2.13 -28.33 16.93
C ALA A 22 2.82 -27.25 16.10
N LEU A 23 2.63 -25.98 16.46
CA LEU A 23 3.28 -24.86 15.80
C LEU A 23 4.81 -25.06 15.78
N PRO A 24 5.51 -24.70 14.70
CA PRO A 24 6.96 -24.75 14.65
C PRO A 24 7.59 -23.97 15.81
N LYS A 25 8.63 -24.54 16.44
CA LYS A 25 9.42 -23.84 17.45
C LYS A 25 10.35 -22.82 16.77
N GLY A 26 9.90 -21.58 16.62
CA GLY A 26 10.70 -20.47 16.07
C GLY A 26 9.83 -19.37 15.46
N SER A 27 10.38 -18.16 15.31
CA SER A 27 9.64 -17.10 14.60
C SER A 27 9.64 -17.38 13.10
N PHE A 28 8.60 -16.92 12.38
CA PHE A 28 8.52 -17.06 10.92
C PHE A 28 9.79 -16.54 10.23
N ASP A 29 10.28 -15.36 10.63
CA ASP A 29 11.44 -14.72 10.01
C ASP A 29 12.73 -15.54 10.23
N ASP A 30 12.89 -16.18 11.39
CA ASP A 30 14.10 -16.98 11.66
C ASP A 30 14.09 -18.28 10.82
N ILE A 31 12.91 -18.89 10.65
CA ILE A 31 12.72 -20.07 9.79
C ILE A 31 13.00 -19.69 8.33
N PHE A 32 12.44 -18.57 7.88
CA PHE A 32 12.70 -18.04 6.54
C PHE A 32 14.20 -17.80 6.32
N HIS A 33 14.86 -17.13 7.26
CA HIS A 33 16.27 -16.80 7.15
C HIS A 33 17.13 -18.05 7.07
N ALA A 34 16.86 -19.05 7.91
CA ALA A 34 17.56 -20.34 7.89
C ALA A 34 17.39 -21.05 6.54
N LYS A 35 16.17 -21.12 5.99
CA LYS A 35 15.91 -21.72 4.67
C LYS A 35 16.58 -20.94 3.54
N PHE A 36 16.53 -19.62 3.60
CA PHE A 36 17.17 -18.76 2.60
C PHE A 36 18.69 -18.97 2.58
N MET A 37 19.33 -19.00 3.75
CA MET A 37 20.78 -19.27 3.86
C MET A 37 21.13 -20.69 3.39
N GLN A 38 20.27 -21.67 3.64
CA GLN A 38 20.46 -23.03 3.12
C GLN A 38 20.47 -23.06 1.58
N ILE A 39 19.54 -22.35 0.92
CA ILE A 39 19.50 -22.24 -0.55
C ILE A 39 20.77 -21.57 -1.08
N ILE A 40 21.22 -20.49 -0.44
CA ILE A 40 22.47 -19.81 -0.82
C ILE A 40 23.66 -20.76 -0.72
N GLN A 41 23.76 -21.52 0.39
CA GLN A 41 24.85 -22.46 0.59
C GLN A 41 24.85 -23.55 -0.49
N GLN A 42 23.67 -24.13 -0.79
CA GLN A 42 23.52 -25.12 -1.87
C GLN A 42 23.90 -24.55 -3.25
N TYR A 43 23.59 -23.28 -3.51
CA TYR A 43 23.97 -22.64 -4.76
C TYR A 43 25.49 -22.44 -4.87
N ARG A 44 26.15 -22.05 -3.77
CA ARG A 44 27.61 -21.85 -3.70
C ARG A 44 28.39 -23.16 -3.81
N ASP A 45 27.88 -24.22 -3.18
CA ASP A 45 28.53 -25.52 -3.16
C ASP A 45 28.40 -26.28 -4.49
N ASN A 46 27.58 -25.78 -5.42
CA ASN A 46 27.39 -26.41 -6.73
C ASN A 46 28.43 -25.87 -7.74
N PRO A 47 29.41 -26.68 -8.18
CA PRO A 47 30.47 -26.23 -9.08
C PRO A 47 30.00 -25.91 -10.51
N ARG A 48 28.71 -26.08 -10.81
CA ARG A 48 28.09 -25.80 -12.11
C ARG A 48 27.24 -24.52 -12.12
N THR A 49 27.10 -23.84 -10.98
CA THR A 49 26.34 -22.59 -10.93
C THR A 49 27.17 -21.45 -11.52
N GLY A 50 26.54 -20.65 -12.37
CA GLY A 50 27.11 -19.42 -12.90
C GLY A 50 27.07 -18.28 -11.86
N PRO A 51 27.32 -17.03 -12.29
CA PRO A 51 27.14 -15.88 -11.41
C PRO A 51 25.67 -15.71 -11.02
N LEU A 52 25.43 -15.33 -9.76
CA LEU A 52 24.09 -15.13 -9.22
C LEU A 52 23.33 -14.04 -9.99
N THR A 53 22.22 -14.40 -10.64
CA THR A 53 21.38 -13.42 -11.34
C THR A 53 20.29 -12.83 -10.44
N GLN A 54 19.68 -11.72 -10.87
CA GLN A 54 18.50 -11.15 -10.20
C GLN A 54 17.31 -12.14 -10.19
N LYS A 55 17.17 -12.92 -11.27
CA LYS A 55 16.13 -13.94 -11.38
C LYS A 55 16.34 -15.04 -10.35
N ASP A 56 17.57 -15.51 -10.19
CA ASP A 56 17.92 -16.54 -9.20
C ASP A 56 17.65 -16.04 -7.79
N ARG A 57 18.06 -14.80 -7.47
CA ARG A 57 17.82 -14.22 -6.16
C ARG A 57 16.33 -14.12 -5.82
N LYS A 58 15.51 -13.66 -6.76
CA LYS A 58 14.05 -13.64 -6.60
C LYS A 58 13.52 -15.05 -6.35
N GLN A 59 14.00 -16.04 -7.12
CA GLN A 59 13.61 -17.43 -6.96
C GLN A 59 14.01 -17.99 -5.60
N PHE A 60 15.18 -17.65 -5.06
CA PHE A 60 15.62 -18.12 -3.74
C PHE A 60 14.72 -17.58 -2.63
N ILE A 61 14.38 -16.29 -2.69
CA ILE A 61 13.47 -15.67 -1.74
C ILE A 61 12.08 -16.30 -1.84
N ASP A 62 11.56 -16.48 -3.06
CA ASP A 62 10.26 -17.11 -3.31
C ASP A 62 10.22 -18.56 -2.78
N SER A 63 11.26 -19.35 -3.03
CA SER A 63 11.38 -20.73 -2.54
C SER A 63 11.47 -20.79 -1.01
N ALA A 64 12.30 -19.94 -0.39
CA ALA A 64 12.42 -19.87 1.06
C ALA A 64 11.11 -19.43 1.72
N TYR A 65 10.44 -18.43 1.15
CA TYR A 65 9.14 -17.96 1.62
C TYR A 65 8.09 -19.06 1.53
N ASN A 66 7.90 -19.70 0.36
CA ASN A 66 6.87 -20.72 0.19
C ASN A 66 7.06 -21.90 1.16
N ALA A 67 8.31 -22.37 1.32
CA ALA A 67 8.63 -23.45 2.25
C ALA A 67 8.45 -23.05 3.73
N THR A 68 8.56 -21.76 4.06
CA THR A 68 8.30 -21.24 5.41
C THR A 68 6.80 -21.06 5.64
N ASP A 69 6.08 -20.54 4.66
CA ASP A 69 4.64 -20.34 4.68
C ASP A 69 3.90 -21.67 4.86
N GLU A 70 4.30 -22.71 4.12
CA GLU A 70 3.77 -24.07 4.24
C GLU A 70 4.04 -24.68 5.64
N LEU A 71 5.23 -24.45 6.19
CA LEU A 71 5.60 -24.97 7.51
C LEU A 71 4.88 -24.23 8.66
N TYR A 72 4.76 -22.91 8.56
CA TYR A 72 4.27 -22.05 9.65
C TYR A 72 2.76 -21.85 9.64
N PHE A 73 2.20 -21.57 8.46
CA PHE A 73 0.77 -21.42 8.26
C PHE A 73 0.17 -22.72 7.72
N GLY A 74 0.75 -23.29 6.66
CA GLY A 74 0.28 -24.54 6.05
C GLY A 74 -1.21 -24.52 5.68
N ASP A 75 -1.79 -25.72 5.68
CA ASP A 75 -3.22 -25.95 5.40
C ASP A 75 -4.06 -26.04 6.68
N ARG A 76 -3.51 -25.62 7.83
CA ARG A 76 -4.27 -25.58 9.08
C ARG A 76 -5.31 -24.47 9.04
N LYS A 77 -6.35 -24.60 9.85
CA LYS A 77 -7.32 -23.53 10.04
C LYS A 77 -6.65 -22.36 10.76
N LEU A 78 -6.54 -21.24 10.06
CA LEU A 78 -5.99 -19.99 10.59
C LEU A 78 -7.09 -19.14 11.23
N ASP A 79 -6.74 -18.39 12.27
CA ASP A 79 -7.61 -17.34 12.78
C ASP A 79 -7.53 -16.06 11.92
N ASP A 80 -8.42 -15.08 12.18
CA ASP A 80 -8.47 -13.84 11.40
C ASP A 80 -7.17 -13.03 11.48
N VAL A 81 -6.45 -13.07 12.61
CA VAL A 81 -5.19 -12.35 12.80
C VAL A 81 -4.08 -13.02 12.01
N GLU A 82 -3.99 -14.34 12.05
CA GLU A 82 -3.05 -15.16 11.29
C GLU A 82 -3.28 -15.02 9.77
N ILE A 83 -4.54 -14.95 9.33
CA ILE A 83 -4.89 -14.68 7.93
C ILE A 83 -4.36 -13.31 7.49
N LYS A 84 -4.57 -12.27 8.32
CA LYS A 84 -4.04 -10.92 8.08
C LYS A 84 -2.50 -10.91 8.06
N LEU A 85 -1.87 -11.60 9.02
CA LEU A 85 -0.41 -11.72 9.11
C LEU A 85 0.16 -12.45 7.91
N ARG A 86 -0.39 -13.60 7.49
CA ARG A 86 0.06 -14.34 6.30
C ARG A 86 0.01 -13.47 5.05
N ALA A 87 -1.07 -12.72 4.87
CA ALA A 87 -1.25 -11.84 3.73
C ALA A 87 -0.24 -10.68 3.70
N LEU A 88 -0.08 -9.94 4.80
CA LEU A 88 0.91 -8.87 4.88
C LEU A 88 2.34 -9.37 4.78
N THR A 89 2.62 -10.51 5.40
CA THR A 89 3.93 -11.18 5.34
C THR A 89 4.29 -11.44 3.88
N LYS A 90 3.36 -12.00 3.08
CA LYS A 90 3.55 -12.19 1.63
C LYS A 90 3.87 -10.89 0.89
N VAL A 91 3.15 -9.80 1.20
CA VAL A 91 3.42 -8.48 0.59
C VAL A 91 4.83 -8.02 0.88
N PHE A 92 5.24 -8.02 2.15
CA PHE A 92 6.57 -7.57 2.56
C PHE A 92 7.69 -8.49 2.02
N TYR A 93 7.48 -9.80 1.94
CA TYR A 93 8.43 -10.69 1.27
C TYR A 93 8.55 -10.43 -0.23
N LYS A 94 7.44 -10.17 -0.93
CA LYS A 94 7.52 -9.80 -2.35
C LYS A 94 8.17 -8.45 -2.55
N VAL A 95 8.00 -7.50 -1.62
CA VAL A 95 8.76 -6.25 -1.61
C VAL A 95 10.25 -6.55 -1.43
N LEU A 96 10.65 -7.41 -0.49
CA LEU A 96 12.06 -7.80 -0.33
C LEU A 96 12.65 -8.48 -1.59
N ALA A 97 11.83 -9.25 -2.31
CA ALA A 97 12.24 -9.96 -3.53
C ALA A 97 12.32 -9.07 -4.77
N GLU A 98 11.39 -8.13 -4.93
CA GLU A 98 11.26 -7.25 -6.10
C GLU A 98 12.01 -5.93 -5.93
N GLU A 99 12.06 -5.41 -4.70
CA GLU A 99 12.62 -4.12 -4.37
C GLU A 99 13.92 -4.32 -3.61
N PRO A 100 15.06 -4.19 -4.28
CA PRO A 100 16.32 -4.51 -3.69
C PRO A 100 16.68 -3.33 -2.79
N TRP A 101 16.48 -3.46 -1.48
CA TRP A 101 16.98 -2.48 -0.50
C TRP A 101 17.89 -3.11 0.58
N SER A 102 19.20 -2.83 0.50
CA SER A 102 20.31 -3.02 1.47
C SER A 102 21.62 -3.48 0.79
N ILE A 103 22.75 -3.30 1.47
CA ILE A 103 24.03 -2.86 0.87
C ILE A 103 24.91 -3.97 0.25
N GLU A 104 24.64 -5.26 0.44
CA GLU A 104 25.51 -6.34 -0.10
C GLU A 104 24.89 -7.22 -1.20
N TRP A 105 23.55 -7.24 -1.35
CA TRP A 105 22.86 -8.30 -2.13
C TRP A 105 21.97 -7.76 -3.26
N ILE A 106 22.02 -6.45 -3.46
CA ILE A 106 20.94 -5.64 -3.99
C ILE A 106 21.59 -4.44 -4.66
N ARG A 107 21.26 -4.16 -5.92
CA ARG A 107 21.85 -3.02 -6.62
C ARG A 107 21.03 -1.74 -6.36
N PRO A 108 21.66 -0.66 -5.88
CA PRO A 108 21.10 0.70 -5.93
C PRO A 108 20.57 1.08 -7.33
N HIS A 109 21.13 0.49 -8.39
CA HIS A 109 20.77 0.74 -9.78
C HIS A 109 19.33 0.38 -10.18
N ASP A 110 18.66 -0.56 -9.48
CA ASP A 110 17.27 -0.91 -9.78
C ASP A 110 16.29 0.14 -9.26
N VAL A 111 16.64 0.83 -8.17
CA VAL A 111 15.95 2.02 -7.68
C VAL A 111 16.17 3.19 -8.65
N GLU A 112 17.39 3.33 -9.17
CA GLU A 112 17.75 4.37 -10.14
C GLU A 112 17.13 4.14 -11.54
N ARG A 113 16.89 2.89 -11.95
CA ARG A 113 16.18 2.56 -13.19
C ARG A 113 14.76 3.12 -13.19
N LYS A 114 14.14 3.23 -12.01
CA LYS A 114 12.80 3.80 -11.81
C LYS A 114 12.78 5.33 -11.86
N LEU A 115 13.94 5.98 -11.90
CA LEU A 115 14.08 7.42 -12.12
C LEU A 115 13.97 7.81 -13.60
N SER A 116 13.81 6.84 -14.51
CA SER A 116 13.66 7.07 -15.96
C SER A 116 12.44 7.91 -16.37
N ARG A 117 11.51 8.13 -15.43
CA ARG A 117 10.31 8.97 -15.62
C ARG A 117 10.51 10.40 -15.13
N PHE A 118 11.64 10.73 -14.50
CA PHE A 118 11.96 12.11 -14.19
C PHE A 118 12.60 12.81 -15.38
N GLU A 119 12.25 14.07 -15.56
CA GLU A 119 12.92 15.01 -16.45
C GLU A 119 13.57 16.11 -15.58
N MET A 120 14.70 16.68 -16.02
CA MET A 120 15.26 17.86 -15.34
C MET A 120 14.29 19.02 -15.49
N HIS A 121 14.02 19.75 -14.41
CA HIS A 121 13.25 20.97 -14.53
C HIS A 121 14.07 22.00 -15.34
N LYS A 122 13.39 22.73 -16.23
CA LYS A 122 14.03 23.66 -17.18
C LYS A 122 14.92 24.70 -16.47
N ASP A 123 14.49 25.17 -15.30
CA ASP A 123 15.18 26.21 -14.53
C ASP A 123 16.41 25.66 -13.80
N SER A 124 16.53 24.33 -13.68
CA SER A 124 17.64 23.66 -13.01
C SER A 124 18.70 23.13 -13.97
N VAL A 125 18.47 23.17 -15.29
CA VAL A 125 19.40 22.60 -16.29
C VAL A 125 20.76 23.28 -16.24
N ASP A 126 20.79 24.61 -16.23
CA ASP A 126 22.04 25.38 -16.24
C ASP A 126 22.82 25.21 -14.93
N LEU A 127 22.12 25.24 -13.79
CA LEU A 127 22.73 25.00 -12.48
C LEU A 127 23.29 23.58 -12.40
N ALA A 128 22.54 22.57 -12.83
CA ALA A 128 23.00 21.18 -12.84
C ALA A 128 24.24 20.99 -13.71
N ALA A 129 24.27 21.61 -14.89
CA ALA A 129 25.41 21.56 -15.81
C ALA A 129 26.69 22.16 -15.21
N GLN A 130 26.60 23.24 -14.41
CA GLN A 130 27.76 23.82 -13.70
C GLN A 130 28.41 22.82 -12.73
N HIS A 131 27.64 21.86 -12.22
CA HIS A 131 28.10 20.80 -11.33
C HIS A 131 28.36 19.46 -12.06
N GLY A 132 28.36 19.46 -13.40
CA GLY A 132 28.61 18.26 -14.21
C GLY A 132 27.47 17.24 -14.20
N ILE A 133 26.26 17.66 -13.81
CA ILE A 133 25.07 16.82 -13.70
C ILE A 133 24.20 17.07 -14.94
N HIS A 134 23.93 16.02 -15.72
CA HIS A 134 23.21 16.14 -16.99
C HIS A 134 21.88 15.39 -16.98
N THR A 135 21.69 14.48 -16.02
CA THR A 135 20.47 13.67 -15.92
C THR A 135 19.88 13.68 -14.52
N PRO A 136 18.54 13.51 -14.37
CA PRO A 136 17.91 13.36 -13.05
C PRO A 136 18.50 12.21 -12.24
N ARG A 137 18.88 11.12 -12.94
CA ARG A 137 19.53 9.96 -12.32
C ARG A 137 20.88 10.32 -11.69
N GLU A 138 21.73 11.04 -12.41
CA GLU A 138 23.01 11.53 -11.90
C GLU A 138 22.79 12.47 -10.70
N ALA A 139 21.82 13.36 -10.81
CA ALA A 139 21.48 14.31 -9.75
C ALA A 139 21.11 13.58 -8.44
N VAL A 140 20.17 12.63 -8.52
CA VAL A 140 19.69 11.87 -7.35
C VAL A 140 20.81 10.99 -6.78
N ALA A 141 21.62 10.37 -7.63
CA ALA A 141 22.76 9.56 -7.20
C ALA A 141 23.84 10.41 -6.50
N ALA A 142 24.11 11.62 -7.00
CA ALA A 142 25.03 12.56 -6.37
C ALA A 142 24.49 13.07 -5.02
N ALA A 143 23.22 13.47 -4.97
CA ALA A 143 22.56 13.90 -3.74
C ALA A 143 22.55 12.80 -2.66
N ARG A 144 22.26 11.56 -3.06
CA ARG A 144 22.30 10.41 -2.14
C ARG A 144 23.71 10.16 -1.60
N ARG A 145 24.75 10.26 -2.44
CA ARG A 145 26.15 10.13 -1.99
C ARG A 145 26.52 11.22 -1.00
N ALA A 146 26.16 12.48 -1.29
CA ALA A 146 26.39 13.60 -0.39
C ALA A 146 25.68 13.44 0.96
N MET A 147 24.42 12.97 0.96
CA MET A 147 23.67 12.70 2.18
C MET A 147 24.29 11.56 3.01
N ILE A 148 24.77 10.49 2.37
CA ILE A 148 25.47 9.39 3.06
C ILE A 148 26.77 9.91 3.69
N ALA A 149 27.54 10.70 2.95
CA ALA A 149 28.77 11.31 3.45
C ALA A 149 28.51 12.24 4.64
N ALA A 150 27.44 13.06 4.58
CA ALA A 150 27.04 13.93 5.68
C ALA A 150 26.61 13.15 6.93
N ASN A 151 25.90 12.03 6.77
CA ASN A 151 25.48 11.18 7.90
C ASN A 151 26.63 10.37 8.51
N GLY A 152 27.69 10.11 7.75
CA GLY A 152 28.88 9.37 8.19
C GLY A 152 30.03 10.23 8.71
N ALA A 153 29.98 11.55 8.52
CA ALA A 153 31.02 12.48 8.94
C ALA A 153 31.05 12.63 10.46
N LYS A 154 32.26 12.64 11.03
CA LYS A 154 32.45 12.95 12.45
C LYS A 154 32.31 14.46 12.66
N PRO A 155 31.94 14.93 13.86
CA PRO A 155 31.83 16.36 14.17
C PRO A 155 33.12 17.15 13.87
N GLU A 156 34.26 16.45 13.84
CA GLU A 156 35.61 17.00 13.59
C GLU A 156 35.91 17.25 12.11
N ASP A 157 35.15 16.66 11.18
CA ASP A 157 35.39 16.74 9.72
C ASP A 157 34.95 18.08 9.09
N GLY A 158 34.39 18.99 9.89
CA GLY A 158 33.87 20.28 9.43
C GLY A 158 32.58 20.16 8.60
N PRO A 159 32.00 21.30 8.15
CA PRO A 159 30.80 21.28 7.33
C PRO A 159 31.09 20.67 5.95
N GLN A 160 30.58 19.46 5.72
CA GLN A 160 30.57 18.82 4.40
C GLN A 160 29.80 19.70 3.40
N PRO A 161 30.31 19.90 2.17
CA PRO A 161 29.59 20.64 1.15
C PRO A 161 28.28 19.92 0.82
N ARG A 162 27.15 20.55 1.15
CA ARG A 162 25.80 19.99 0.91
C ARG A 162 25.45 19.81 -0.57
N GLY A 163 26.27 20.36 -1.46
CA GLY A 163 26.01 20.42 -2.91
C GLY A 163 24.77 21.27 -3.24
N PRO A 164 24.52 21.55 -4.52
CA PRO A 164 23.36 22.34 -4.96
C PRO A 164 22.05 21.52 -4.99
N PHE A 165 22.00 20.35 -4.35
CA PHE A 165 20.96 19.34 -4.62
C PHE A 165 19.56 19.74 -4.14
N ASP A 166 19.47 20.76 -3.28
CA ASP A 166 18.18 21.34 -2.87
C ASP A 166 17.67 22.39 -3.89
N GLU A 167 18.58 23.00 -4.65
CA GLU A 167 18.29 23.99 -5.69
C GLU A 167 18.10 23.37 -7.08
N ILE A 168 18.59 22.13 -7.26
CA ILE A 168 18.33 21.35 -8.46
C ILE A 168 16.99 20.63 -8.31
N GLU A 169 16.07 20.90 -9.23
CA GLU A 169 14.74 20.33 -9.27
C GLU A 169 14.52 19.41 -10.48
N ILE A 170 13.65 18.42 -10.28
CA ILE A 170 13.23 17.46 -11.29
C ILE A 170 11.70 17.35 -11.28
N ILE A 171 11.12 17.00 -12.43
CA ILE A 171 9.67 16.80 -12.58
C ILE A 171 9.38 15.35 -12.91
N TYR A 172 8.33 14.78 -12.31
CA TYR A 172 7.90 13.42 -12.61
C TYR A 172 6.89 13.41 -13.77
N ILE A 173 7.19 12.64 -14.82
CA ILE A 173 6.31 12.47 -15.96
C ILE A 173 5.60 11.11 -15.85
N PRO A 174 4.28 11.09 -15.55
CA PRO A 174 3.55 9.85 -15.41
C PRO A 174 3.54 9.06 -16.73
N GLY A 175 3.68 7.73 -16.62
CA GLY A 175 3.47 6.84 -17.74
C GLY A 175 2.02 6.94 -18.23
N THR A 176 1.83 7.19 -19.53
CA THR A 176 0.52 7.19 -20.17
C THR A 176 0.39 6.05 -21.17
N VAL A 177 -0.83 5.78 -21.64
CA VAL A 177 -1.13 4.71 -22.61
C VAL A 177 -0.54 4.94 -24.01
N SER A 178 0.04 6.13 -24.28
CA SER A 178 0.73 6.39 -25.56
C SER A 178 1.79 7.49 -25.43
N SER A 179 2.85 7.42 -26.25
CA SER A 179 3.86 8.50 -26.31
C SER A 179 3.25 9.87 -26.63
N ASN A 180 2.21 9.92 -27.47
CA ASN A 180 1.49 11.15 -27.77
C ASN A 180 0.79 11.76 -26.56
N ALA A 181 0.18 10.93 -25.71
CA ALA A 181 -0.44 11.40 -24.47
C ALA A 181 0.63 11.91 -23.49
N THR A 182 1.77 11.21 -23.38
CA THR A 182 2.91 11.68 -22.58
C THR A 182 3.46 13.02 -23.08
N ASN A 183 3.57 13.21 -24.40
CA ASN A 183 4.09 14.46 -24.98
C ASN A 183 3.12 15.66 -24.83
N ARG A 184 1.82 15.40 -24.62
CA ARG A 184 0.80 16.44 -24.38
C ARG A 184 0.75 16.94 -22.94
N ILE A 185 1.45 16.27 -22.02
CA ILE A 185 1.53 16.74 -20.63
C ILE A 185 2.30 18.06 -20.61
N ASP A 186 1.69 19.09 -20.03
CA ASP A 186 2.34 20.39 -19.84
C ASP A 186 3.34 20.30 -18.68
N ARG A 187 4.64 20.29 -19.00
CA ARG A 187 5.72 20.23 -18.01
C ARG A 187 5.71 21.42 -17.06
N ASN A 188 5.20 22.57 -17.50
CA ASN A 188 5.21 23.80 -16.68
C ASN A 188 4.14 23.77 -15.58
N GLN A 189 3.20 22.83 -15.62
CA GLN A 189 2.15 22.68 -14.61
C GLN A 189 2.48 21.60 -13.58
N ILE A 190 3.56 20.83 -13.78
CA ILE A 190 3.99 19.80 -12.84
C ILE A 190 4.81 20.48 -11.75
N TYR A 191 4.50 20.18 -10.49
CA TYR A 191 5.26 20.68 -9.37
C TYR A 191 6.70 20.15 -9.42
N PRO A 192 7.72 21.03 -9.46
CA PRO A 192 9.11 20.62 -9.42
C PRO A 192 9.48 20.13 -8.02
N VAL A 193 10.30 19.10 -7.95
CA VAL A 193 10.73 18.49 -6.69
C VAL A 193 12.25 18.57 -6.57
N SER A 194 12.76 19.01 -5.41
CA SER A 194 14.20 19.04 -5.18
C SER A 194 14.80 17.63 -5.21
N VAL A 195 15.95 17.51 -5.88
CA VAL A 195 16.68 16.25 -6.02
C VAL A 195 17.05 15.67 -4.65
N LEU A 196 17.38 16.53 -3.69
CA LEU A 196 17.65 16.14 -2.31
C LEU A 196 16.44 15.47 -1.64
N SER A 197 15.23 15.98 -1.86
CA SER A 197 14.00 15.38 -1.32
C SER A 197 13.77 13.98 -1.86
N VAL A 198 13.93 13.79 -3.18
CA VAL A 198 13.82 12.46 -3.80
C VAL A 198 14.87 11.50 -3.24
N ALA A 199 16.12 11.96 -3.14
CA ALA A 199 17.20 11.16 -2.57
C ALA A 199 16.93 10.77 -1.12
N ASN A 200 16.42 11.69 -0.31
CA ASN A 200 16.05 11.45 1.07
C ASN A 200 14.97 10.37 1.18
N ILE A 201 13.87 10.48 0.43
CA ILE A 201 12.78 9.49 0.49
C ILE A 201 13.24 8.10 0.05
N LEU A 202 14.09 8.00 -0.98
CA LEU A 202 14.68 6.72 -1.38
C LEU A 202 15.64 6.15 -0.33
N HIS A 203 16.31 7.01 0.43
CA HIS A 203 17.22 6.61 1.51
C HIS A 203 16.47 6.23 2.78
N THR A 204 15.39 6.91 3.14
CA THR A 204 14.61 6.66 4.36
C THR A 204 13.39 5.78 4.10
N HIS A 205 13.30 5.15 2.93
CA HIS A 205 12.18 4.31 2.57
C HIS A 205 11.98 3.18 3.59
N ILE A 206 10.75 2.95 4.04
CA ILE A 206 10.45 2.01 5.14
C ILE A 206 10.92 0.57 4.85
N CYS A 207 11.03 0.22 3.57
CA CYS A 207 11.49 -1.11 3.14
C CYS A 207 13.00 -1.26 3.13
N ARG A 208 13.75 -0.17 3.32
CA ARG A 208 15.21 -0.20 3.16
C ARG A 208 15.91 -1.09 4.15
N ASP A 209 15.45 -1.03 5.39
CA ASP A 209 16.02 -1.80 6.50
C ASP A 209 15.13 -2.99 6.85
N MET A 210 14.20 -3.35 5.96
CA MET A 210 13.25 -4.43 6.19
C MET A 210 13.91 -5.79 5.95
N THR A 211 14.44 -6.38 7.02
CA THR A 211 15.04 -7.72 7.03
C THR A 211 14.13 -8.78 7.66
N ARG A 212 13.02 -8.35 8.28
CA ARG A 212 12.07 -9.20 9.01
C ARG A 212 10.61 -8.95 8.59
N PRO A 213 10.18 -9.49 7.44
CA PRO A 213 8.86 -9.21 6.87
C PRO A 213 7.67 -9.63 7.74
N TYR A 214 7.78 -10.71 8.52
CA TYR A 214 6.72 -11.12 9.45
C TYR A 214 6.62 -10.17 10.64
N ALA A 215 7.76 -9.76 11.24
CA ALA A 215 7.76 -8.74 12.28
C ALA A 215 7.19 -7.40 11.78
N MET A 216 7.48 -7.02 10.52
CA MET A 216 6.85 -5.86 9.87
C MET A 216 5.33 -6.05 9.74
N ALA A 217 4.85 -7.23 9.33
CA ALA A 217 3.43 -7.54 9.30
C ALA A 217 2.77 -7.40 10.68
N GLN A 218 3.41 -7.92 11.73
CA GLN A 218 2.95 -7.75 13.10
C GLN A 218 2.86 -6.27 13.50
N LYS A 219 3.84 -5.45 13.10
CA LYS A 219 3.81 -4.00 13.33
C LYS A 219 2.57 -3.37 12.67
N PHE A 220 2.31 -3.63 11.39
CA PHE A 220 1.12 -3.05 10.72
C PHE A 220 -0.20 -3.58 11.29
N VAL A 221 -0.30 -4.87 11.59
CA VAL A 221 -1.52 -5.43 12.19
C VAL A 221 -1.78 -4.82 13.57
N ASN A 222 -0.75 -4.68 14.40
CA ASN A 222 -0.89 -4.35 15.82
C ASN A 222 -0.59 -2.89 16.19
N CYS A 223 -0.13 -2.03 15.26
CA CYS A 223 0.26 -0.66 15.59
C CYS A 223 -0.92 0.15 16.15
N THR A 224 -0.76 0.65 17.37
CA THR A 224 -1.70 1.55 18.04
C THR A 224 -1.02 2.83 18.52
N ASP A 225 0.30 2.94 18.40
CA ASP A 225 1.05 4.13 18.77
C ASP A 225 0.76 5.27 17.78
N THR A 226 0.16 6.34 18.30
CA THR A 226 -0.18 7.56 17.56
C THR A 226 1.02 8.16 16.85
N MET A 227 2.19 8.22 17.51
CA MET A 227 3.38 8.85 16.91
C MET A 227 3.92 8.02 15.75
N GLU A 228 3.92 6.70 15.89
CA GLU A 228 4.29 5.79 14.82
C GLU A 228 3.31 5.86 13.63
N LEU A 229 1.99 5.91 13.89
CA LEU A 229 0.97 6.08 12.85
C LEU A 229 1.15 7.39 12.08
N ILE A 230 1.44 8.51 12.77
CA ILE A 230 1.72 9.80 12.15
C ILE A 230 2.99 9.72 11.27
N LYS A 231 4.06 9.09 11.77
CA LYS A 231 5.30 8.90 11.00
C LYS A 231 5.07 8.07 9.75
N MET A 232 4.33 6.96 9.85
CA MET A 232 4.01 6.13 8.68
C MET A 232 3.15 6.89 7.67
N ARG A 233 2.19 7.70 8.13
CA ARG A 233 1.42 8.57 7.24
C ARG A 233 2.31 9.59 6.55
N GLN A 234 3.21 10.23 7.29
CA GLN A 234 4.14 11.21 6.72
C GLN A 234 4.99 10.56 5.63
N PHE A 235 5.59 9.39 5.91
CA PHE A 235 6.30 8.59 4.91
C PHE A 235 5.46 8.35 3.64
N ALA A 236 4.22 7.90 3.78
CA ALA A 236 3.37 7.63 2.62
C ALA A 236 3.01 8.91 1.84
N CYS A 237 2.86 10.04 2.53
CA CYS A 237 2.67 11.35 1.88
C CYS A 237 3.93 11.75 1.12
N ASP A 238 5.09 11.65 1.75
CA ASP A 238 6.37 12.00 1.17
C ASP A 238 6.68 11.15 -0.08
N VAL A 239 6.28 9.87 -0.08
CA VAL A 239 6.38 9.03 -1.29
C VAL A 239 5.49 9.58 -2.40
N CYS A 240 4.25 9.99 -2.11
CA CYS A 240 3.37 10.59 -3.12
C CYS A 240 3.94 11.90 -3.67
N ASP A 241 4.54 12.72 -2.79
CA ASP A 241 4.98 14.08 -3.13
C ASP A 241 6.34 14.08 -3.82
N PHE A 242 7.28 13.26 -3.34
CA PHE A 242 8.69 13.32 -3.76
C PHE A 242 9.16 12.08 -4.52
N ALA A 243 8.44 10.96 -4.43
CA ALA A 243 8.80 9.72 -5.12
C ALA A 243 7.60 9.04 -5.83
N PRO A 244 6.78 9.77 -6.61
CA PRO A 244 5.54 9.24 -7.21
C PRO A 244 5.76 8.06 -8.18
N HIS A 245 6.96 7.94 -8.75
CA HIS A 245 7.40 6.79 -9.54
C HIS A 245 7.35 5.46 -8.76
N LEU A 246 7.37 5.49 -7.42
CA LEU A 246 7.20 4.30 -6.58
C LEU A 246 5.76 3.76 -6.60
N LEU A 247 4.82 4.52 -7.17
CA LEU A 247 3.39 4.19 -7.26
C LEU A 247 2.95 3.73 -8.66
N ASP A 248 3.90 3.42 -9.55
CA ASP A 248 3.63 2.82 -10.86
C ASP A 248 3.25 1.33 -10.76
N ASN A 249 2.66 0.78 -11.84
CA ASN A 249 2.05 -0.55 -11.87
C ASN A 249 3.03 -1.71 -11.63
N ASP A 250 4.31 -1.51 -11.89
CA ASP A 250 5.35 -2.52 -11.75
C ASP A 250 6.03 -2.51 -10.37
N ASN A 251 5.71 -1.51 -9.54
CA ASN A 251 6.32 -1.30 -8.24
C ASN A 251 5.40 -1.76 -7.10
N ILE A 252 5.81 -2.81 -6.39
CA ILE A 252 5.03 -3.36 -5.29
C ILE A 252 4.96 -2.42 -4.07
N SER A 253 5.83 -1.40 -4.00
CA SER A 253 5.77 -0.34 -2.99
C SER A 253 4.45 0.44 -3.03
N LEU A 254 3.75 0.45 -4.18
CA LEU A 254 2.39 0.95 -4.28
C LEU A 254 1.46 0.33 -3.22
N LEU A 255 1.58 -0.98 -2.96
CA LEU A 255 0.74 -1.66 -1.98
C LEU A 255 1.03 -1.18 -0.56
N ILE A 256 2.26 -0.76 -0.26
CA ILE A 256 2.63 -0.22 1.05
C ILE A 256 2.00 1.16 1.24
N VAL A 257 2.09 2.03 0.24
CA VAL A 257 1.41 3.33 0.30
C VAL A 257 -0.10 3.14 0.41
N LEU A 258 -0.68 2.19 -0.32
CA LEU A 258 -2.11 1.86 -0.22
C LEU A 258 -2.50 1.11 1.06
N LEU A 259 -1.56 0.64 1.88
CA LEU A 259 -1.85 0.20 3.26
C LEU A 259 -2.08 1.39 4.18
N ILE A 260 -1.47 2.54 3.89
CA ILE A 260 -1.40 3.70 4.78
C ILE A 260 -2.36 4.82 4.35
N LEU A 261 -2.40 5.12 3.06
CA LEU A 261 -3.25 6.15 2.45
C LEU A 261 -4.36 5.51 1.63
N THR A 262 -5.52 6.15 1.67
CA THR A 262 -6.63 5.77 0.78
C THR A 262 -6.30 6.13 -0.66
N ARG A 263 -6.91 5.41 -1.63
CA ARG A 263 -6.81 5.74 -3.05
C ARG A 263 -7.17 7.22 -3.32
N SER A 264 -8.21 7.72 -2.67
CA SER A 264 -8.65 9.11 -2.79
C SER A 264 -7.58 10.11 -2.36
N GLU A 265 -6.86 9.84 -1.27
CA GLU A 265 -5.79 10.72 -0.80
C GLU A 265 -4.60 10.72 -1.77
N VAL A 266 -4.22 9.56 -2.30
CA VAL A 266 -3.15 9.47 -3.31
C VAL A 266 -3.52 10.27 -4.56
N CYS A 267 -4.74 10.09 -5.10
CA CYS A 267 -5.19 10.84 -6.27
C CYS A 267 -5.23 12.35 -6.01
N LYS A 268 -5.74 12.77 -4.85
CA LYS A 268 -5.80 14.19 -4.47
C LYS A 268 -4.40 14.82 -4.44
N ARG A 269 -3.43 14.15 -3.83
CA ARG A 269 -2.05 14.64 -3.76
C ARG A 269 -1.40 14.71 -5.14
N PHE A 270 -1.62 13.70 -5.98
CA PHE A 270 -1.11 13.73 -7.35
C PHE A 270 -1.67 14.93 -8.12
N GLU A 271 -2.97 15.19 -7.98
CA GLU A 271 -3.61 16.38 -8.57
C GLU A 271 -3.04 17.69 -8.02
N GLU A 272 -2.82 17.78 -6.70
CA GLU A 272 -2.18 18.93 -6.05
C GLU A 272 -0.74 19.16 -6.57
N ASN A 273 -0.04 18.11 -7.00
CA ASN A 273 1.30 18.18 -7.60
C ASN A 273 1.28 18.39 -9.14
N GLY A 274 0.10 18.65 -9.73
CA GLY A 274 -0.05 18.82 -11.18
C GLY A 274 -0.02 17.52 -11.98
N ILE A 275 -0.01 16.37 -11.32
CA ILE A 275 -0.02 15.04 -11.92
C ILE A 275 -1.47 14.54 -11.99
N ARG A 276 -2.11 14.68 -13.16
CA ARG A 276 -3.47 14.15 -13.33
C ARG A 276 -3.45 12.63 -13.49
N ILE A 277 -3.87 11.92 -12.44
CA ILE A 277 -4.10 10.48 -12.46
C ILE A 277 -5.54 10.15 -12.06
N GLU A 278 -6.22 9.35 -12.87
CA GLU A 278 -7.55 8.88 -12.50
C GLU A 278 -7.48 7.83 -11.39
N GLY A 279 -8.48 7.81 -10.50
CA GLY A 279 -8.61 6.74 -9.50
C GLY A 279 -8.71 5.34 -10.12
N SER A 280 -9.28 5.23 -11.33
CA SER A 280 -9.30 4.01 -12.14
C SER A 280 -7.88 3.48 -12.40
N THR A 281 -6.92 4.37 -12.62
CA THR A 281 -5.53 4.03 -12.90
C THR A 281 -4.84 3.47 -11.67
N ILE A 282 -4.99 4.10 -10.49
CA ILE A 282 -4.45 3.56 -9.24
C ILE A 282 -5.08 2.19 -8.90
N SER A 283 -6.38 2.05 -9.09
CA SER A 283 -7.07 0.77 -8.91
C SER A 283 -6.57 -0.31 -9.87
N HIS A 284 -6.31 0.03 -11.13
CA HIS A 284 -5.73 -0.88 -12.11
C HIS A 284 -4.30 -1.29 -11.72
N ARG A 285 -3.44 -0.32 -11.39
CA ARG A 285 -2.05 -0.57 -10.91
C ARG A 285 -2.02 -1.51 -9.71
N ARG A 286 -2.89 -1.27 -8.72
CA ARG A 286 -3.09 -2.13 -7.54
C ARG A 286 -3.49 -3.55 -7.94
N ALA A 287 -4.46 -3.69 -8.85
CA ALA A 287 -4.92 -5.00 -9.31
C ALA A 287 -3.82 -5.77 -10.05
N GLU A 288 -3.03 -5.10 -10.90
CA GLU A 288 -1.88 -5.70 -11.57
C GLU A 288 -0.79 -6.13 -10.58
N CYS A 289 -0.47 -5.31 -9.57
CA CYS A 289 0.43 -5.71 -8.49
C CYS A 289 -0.07 -6.97 -7.75
N MET A 290 -1.34 -6.99 -7.35
CA MET A 290 -1.93 -8.15 -6.68
C MET A 290 -1.92 -9.42 -7.55
N LYS A 291 -2.26 -9.29 -8.83
CA LYS A 291 -2.34 -10.41 -9.77
C LYS A 291 -0.95 -10.92 -10.17
N GLN A 292 -0.07 -10.03 -10.63
CA GLN A 292 1.20 -10.39 -11.25
C GLN A 292 2.31 -10.65 -10.22
N LYS A 293 2.34 -9.89 -9.10
CA LYS A 293 3.42 -10.00 -8.10
C LYS A 293 3.04 -10.93 -6.95
N LEU A 294 1.78 -10.87 -6.48
CA LEU A 294 1.31 -11.68 -5.35
C LEU A 294 0.56 -12.96 -5.78
N GLY A 295 0.14 -13.06 -7.04
CA GLY A 295 -0.65 -14.19 -7.53
C GLY A 295 -2.10 -14.22 -7.03
N TRP A 296 -2.59 -13.13 -6.41
CA TRP A 296 -3.95 -13.02 -5.89
C TRP A 296 -4.92 -12.62 -7.01
N LYS A 297 -5.52 -13.63 -7.64
CA LYS A 297 -6.39 -13.44 -8.80
C LYS A 297 -7.82 -13.13 -8.38
N ASP A 298 -8.26 -13.72 -7.28
CA ASP A 298 -9.66 -13.70 -6.88
C ASP A 298 -9.89 -12.79 -5.66
N ALA A 299 -11.15 -12.39 -5.45
CA ALA A 299 -11.53 -11.54 -4.31
C ALA A 299 -11.20 -12.16 -2.94
N PRO A 300 -11.40 -13.48 -2.71
CA PRO A 300 -11.04 -14.12 -1.44
C PRO A 300 -9.55 -13.99 -1.10
N ASP A 301 -8.67 -14.08 -2.10
CA ASP A 301 -7.21 -13.97 -1.90
C ASP A 301 -6.79 -12.57 -1.45
N ARG A 302 -7.47 -11.54 -1.97
CA ARG A 302 -7.15 -10.12 -1.72
C ARG A 302 -7.78 -9.60 -0.44
N LYS A 303 -8.91 -10.18 -0.03
CA LYS A 303 -9.72 -9.74 1.12
C LYS A 303 -8.90 -9.54 2.40
N PRO A 304 -7.96 -10.43 2.79
CA PRO A 304 -7.14 -10.21 3.99
C PRO A 304 -6.34 -8.92 3.94
N PHE A 305 -5.71 -8.60 2.80
CA PHE A 305 -4.96 -7.36 2.62
C PHE A 305 -5.89 -6.15 2.66
N ASP A 306 -7.03 -6.21 1.95
CA ASP A 306 -8.02 -5.13 1.89
C ASP A 306 -8.54 -4.78 3.29
N ASN A 307 -8.83 -5.80 4.11
CA ASN A 307 -9.26 -5.61 5.49
C ASN A 307 -8.19 -4.91 6.33
N VAL A 308 -6.92 -5.33 6.22
CA VAL A 308 -5.84 -4.69 6.96
C VAL A 308 -5.63 -3.24 6.51
N ALA A 309 -5.69 -2.99 5.21
CA ALA A 309 -5.58 -1.64 4.66
C ALA A 309 -6.67 -0.72 5.24
N ILE A 310 -7.93 -1.16 5.23
CA ILE A 310 -9.06 -0.38 5.77
C ILE A 310 -8.86 -0.11 7.28
N ASP A 311 -8.54 -1.15 8.05
CA ASP A 311 -8.32 -1.04 9.50
C ASP A 311 -7.15 -0.10 9.82
N PHE A 312 -6.06 -0.21 9.08
CA PHE A 312 -4.85 0.58 9.27
C PHE A 312 -5.05 2.05 8.86
N GLN A 313 -5.62 2.30 7.68
CA GLN A 313 -5.99 3.65 7.23
C GLN A 313 -6.93 4.34 8.22
N THR A 314 -7.86 3.61 8.82
CA THR A 314 -8.76 4.15 9.85
C THR A 314 -7.98 4.59 11.09
N ARG A 315 -7.05 3.76 11.58
CA ARG A 315 -6.18 4.11 12.70
C ARG A 315 -5.30 5.32 12.39
N VAL A 316 -4.69 5.36 11.21
CA VAL A 316 -3.88 6.50 10.73
C VAL A 316 -4.71 7.78 10.68
N LYS A 317 -5.91 7.72 10.10
CA LYS A 317 -6.82 8.87 10.04
C LYS A 317 -7.18 9.39 11.43
N ASN A 318 -7.52 8.49 12.35
CA ASN A 318 -7.87 8.85 13.73
C ASN A 318 -6.68 9.44 14.52
N ALA A 319 -5.45 9.00 14.23
CA ALA A 319 -4.24 9.53 14.83
C ALA A 319 -3.93 10.96 14.34
N CYS A 320 -4.10 11.22 13.04
CA CYS A 320 -3.77 12.52 12.45
C CYS A 320 -4.88 13.56 12.56
N PHE A 321 -6.14 13.11 12.59
CA PHE A 321 -7.32 13.95 12.69
C PHE A 321 -8.22 13.40 13.81
N PRO A 322 -7.80 13.55 15.08
CA PRO A 322 -8.61 13.09 16.20
C PRO A 322 -9.97 13.79 16.12
N ALA A 323 -11.04 13.01 16.08
CA ALA A 323 -12.39 13.55 16.07
C ALA A 323 -12.51 14.59 17.20
N PRO A 324 -13.16 15.75 16.97
CA PRO A 324 -13.38 16.71 18.03
C PRO A 324 -14.01 15.96 19.19
N ARG A 325 -13.30 15.86 20.32
CA ARG A 325 -13.84 15.19 21.51
C ARG A 325 -15.17 15.87 21.77
N ALA A 326 -16.27 15.14 21.63
CA ALA A 326 -17.58 15.67 21.95
C ALA A 326 -17.47 16.22 23.37
N ARG A 327 -17.46 17.55 23.50
CA ARG A 327 -17.62 18.18 24.80
C ARG A 327 -18.97 17.67 25.25
N VAL A 328 -18.97 16.74 26.21
CA VAL A 328 -20.16 16.41 26.96
C VAL A 328 -20.52 17.71 27.66
N THR A 329 -21.32 18.55 27.00
CA THR A 329 -22.01 19.66 27.63
C THR A 329 -22.99 19.00 28.58
N ARG A 330 -22.50 18.63 29.77
CA ARG A 330 -23.36 18.44 30.94
C ARG A 330 -24.11 19.76 31.07
N LYS A 331 -25.36 19.77 30.59
CA LYS A 331 -26.29 20.86 30.85
C LYS A 331 -26.23 21.13 32.37
N PRO A 332 -26.04 22.38 32.82
CA PRO A 332 -26.11 22.69 34.23
C PRO A 332 -27.51 22.29 34.70
N GLN A 333 -27.57 21.30 35.58
CA GLN A 333 -28.81 20.92 36.24
C GLN A 333 -29.24 22.14 37.07
N ARG A 334 -30.28 22.84 36.60
CA ARG A 334 -30.90 23.96 37.30
C ARG A 334 -31.31 23.43 38.69
N LYS A 335 -30.60 23.88 39.73
CA LYS A 335 -31.04 23.73 41.12
C LYS A 335 -32.23 24.67 41.31
N SER A 336 -33.45 24.13 41.25
CA SER A 336 -34.62 24.80 41.81
C SER A 336 -34.63 24.53 43.31
N SER A 337 -34.39 25.58 44.07
CA SER A 337 -34.67 25.69 45.50
C SER A 337 -36.17 25.56 45.76
N ALA A 338 -36.57 24.59 46.59
CA ALA A 338 -37.82 24.65 47.33
C ALA A 338 -37.65 23.92 48.67
N ASN A 339 -37.68 24.72 49.74
CA ASN A 339 -37.71 24.30 51.12
C ASN A 339 -39.08 23.70 51.49
N SER A 340 -39.02 22.53 52.11
CA SER A 340 -39.79 22.06 53.28
C SER A 340 -41.11 22.74 53.69
N VAL A 341 -42.18 21.95 53.79
CA VAL A 341 -43.09 21.86 54.98
C VAL A 341 -43.62 20.41 55.11
N PRO A 342 -43.76 19.83 56.32
CA PRO A 342 -44.12 18.42 56.55
C PRO A 342 -45.60 18.19 56.98
N GLY A 343 -46.15 17.01 56.72
CA GLY A 343 -47.44 16.52 57.27
C GLY A 343 -48.08 15.41 56.41
N VAL A 344 -47.95 14.11 56.70
CA VAL A 344 -48.67 13.27 57.69
C VAL A 344 -49.91 12.54 57.08
N LEU A 345 -49.97 11.21 57.32
CA LEU A 345 -51.11 10.23 57.20
C LEU A 345 -51.45 9.67 55.80
N MET A 346 -51.25 8.37 55.53
CA MET A 346 -52.07 7.15 55.82
C MET A 346 -53.00 6.74 54.66
N GLY A 347 -52.88 5.49 54.22
CA GLY A 347 -53.96 4.70 53.59
C GLY A 347 -53.86 4.43 52.07
N PRO A 348 -54.04 3.17 51.60
CA PRO A 348 -54.49 2.83 50.23
C PRO A 348 -56.06 2.89 50.18
N PRO A 349 -56.83 2.58 49.11
CA PRO A 349 -56.56 1.95 47.80
C PRO A 349 -57.41 2.52 46.59
N ILE A 350 -57.37 1.83 45.42
CA ILE A 350 -58.39 1.71 44.32
C ILE A 350 -59.01 2.98 43.67
N SER A 351 -58.91 3.09 42.32
CA SER A 351 -60.03 3.30 41.35
C SER A 351 -59.55 3.87 40.00
N ARG A 352 -59.97 3.26 38.89
CA ARG A 352 -60.06 3.90 37.56
C ARG A 352 -61.29 4.83 37.53
N PRO A 353 -61.36 5.82 36.61
CA PRO A 353 -62.30 5.62 35.50
C PRO A 353 -61.84 6.14 34.13
N ILE A 354 -62.47 5.51 33.14
CA ILE A 354 -62.51 5.73 31.71
C ILE A 354 -63.37 6.98 31.42
N HIS A 355 -63.02 7.79 30.41
CA HIS A 355 -64.02 8.56 29.66
C HIS A 355 -63.68 8.68 28.16
N TYR A 356 -64.74 8.41 27.39
CA TYR A 356 -64.92 8.37 25.94
C TYR A 356 -64.89 9.74 25.24
N SER A 357 -64.51 9.78 23.96
CA SER A 357 -65.28 10.42 22.84
C SER A 357 -64.60 10.24 21.46
N PRO A 358 -65.29 10.44 20.30
CA PRO A 358 -65.61 9.35 19.38
C PRO A 358 -65.33 9.62 17.86
N TYR A 359 -64.93 8.57 17.14
CA TYR A 359 -65.24 8.30 15.70
C TYR A 359 -64.63 9.21 14.57
N PRO A 360 -64.52 8.74 13.30
CA PRO A 360 -63.23 8.41 12.67
C PRO A 360 -63.13 8.85 11.15
N PRO A 361 -62.57 8.08 10.18
CA PRO A 361 -61.56 8.48 9.19
C PRO A 361 -62.14 8.70 7.75
N PRO A 362 -61.33 8.82 6.67
CA PRO A 362 -61.10 7.63 5.83
C PRO A 362 -59.78 7.58 4.99
N VAL A 363 -59.41 6.35 4.59
CA VAL A 363 -58.56 5.93 3.43
C VAL A 363 -59.49 5.67 2.23
N PRO A 364 -59.13 5.60 0.90
CA PRO A 364 -58.14 4.68 0.26
C PRO A 364 -57.61 5.21 -1.14
N PRO A 365 -57.22 4.41 -2.18
CA PRO A 365 -56.49 3.11 -2.28
C PRO A 365 -55.29 3.09 -3.28
N GLY A 366 -54.34 2.16 -3.06
CA GLY A 366 -53.81 1.17 -4.04
C GLY A 366 -52.86 1.56 -5.21
N GLY A 367 -51.72 0.85 -5.34
CA GLY A 367 -51.04 0.64 -6.64
C GLY A 367 -49.53 0.39 -6.60
N ASN A 368 -49.11 -0.83 -7.00
CA ASN A 368 -47.73 -1.28 -7.28
C ASN A 368 -46.92 -0.35 -8.21
N GLN A 369 -45.61 -0.19 -7.99
CA GLN A 369 -44.56 -0.44 -9.01
C GLN A 369 -43.11 -0.17 -8.52
N ALA A 370 -42.18 -0.81 -9.22
CA ALA A 370 -40.74 -0.89 -8.99
C ALA A 370 -39.96 0.42 -9.25
N SER A 371 -38.69 0.42 -8.80
CA SER A 371 -37.50 1.28 -9.08
C SER A 371 -37.52 2.14 -10.37
N PRO A 372 -36.69 3.21 -10.57
CA PRO A 372 -35.34 3.44 -10.02
C PRO A 372 -34.91 4.91 -9.76
N GLY A 373 -33.85 5.12 -8.97
CA GLY A 373 -33.16 6.42 -8.83
C GLY A 373 -31.82 6.41 -9.57
N SER A 374 -31.82 6.82 -10.84
CA SER A 374 -30.63 7.04 -11.67
C SER A 374 -30.36 8.54 -11.78
N PHE A 375 -29.11 8.98 -11.54
CA PHE A 375 -28.67 10.36 -11.71
C PHE A 375 -28.12 10.60 -13.12
N PRO A 376 -28.29 11.79 -13.71
CA PRO A 376 -28.08 12.00 -15.15
C PRO A 376 -26.61 12.14 -15.54
N MET A 377 -26.21 11.37 -16.57
CA MET A 377 -25.00 11.61 -17.38
C MET A 377 -25.28 12.72 -18.40
N ASN A 378 -24.43 13.75 -18.41
CA ASN A 378 -24.32 14.67 -19.53
C ASN A 378 -23.37 14.09 -20.58
N HIS A 379 -23.94 13.58 -21.67
CA HIS A 379 -23.23 13.31 -22.92
C HIS A 379 -23.06 14.62 -23.69
N THR A 380 -21.81 15.05 -23.87
CA THR A 380 -21.46 16.09 -24.85
C THR A 380 -20.99 15.42 -26.14
N ASN A 381 -21.80 15.58 -27.18
CA ASN A 381 -21.47 15.27 -28.57
C ASN A 381 -20.34 16.18 -29.07
N PHE A 382 -19.33 15.60 -29.74
CA PHE A 382 -18.54 16.32 -30.74
C PHE A 382 -18.41 15.47 -32.02
N PRO A 383 -18.40 16.11 -33.20
CA PRO A 383 -18.69 15.46 -34.46
C PRO A 383 -17.48 14.79 -35.10
N ASN A 384 -17.86 13.76 -35.85
CA ASN A 384 -17.11 12.96 -36.80
C ASN A 384 -16.50 13.84 -37.92
N LEU A 385 -15.19 13.74 -38.17
CA LEU A 385 -14.55 14.21 -39.40
C LEU A 385 -13.54 13.17 -39.89
N ASN A 386 -13.90 12.52 -40.99
CA ASN A 386 -13.07 11.70 -41.86
C ASN A 386 -11.91 12.51 -42.46
N GLY A 387 -10.74 11.89 -42.63
CA GLY A 387 -9.69 12.41 -43.52
C GLY A 387 -8.30 11.80 -43.30
N ARG A 388 -8.05 10.64 -43.91
CA ARG A 388 -6.70 10.11 -44.21
C ARG A 388 -6.07 10.98 -45.32
N PRO A 389 -4.73 11.14 -45.39
CA PRO A 389 -3.95 10.09 -46.05
C PRO A 389 -2.58 9.77 -45.42
N SER A 390 -2.16 8.57 -45.79
CA SER A 390 -0.88 7.90 -45.57
C SER A 390 0.34 8.70 -46.03
N ASN A 391 1.43 8.68 -45.25
CA ASN A 391 2.80 8.73 -45.75
C ASN A 391 3.79 8.09 -44.74
N THR A 392 4.58 7.15 -45.24
CA THR A 392 5.77 6.50 -44.62
C THR A 392 6.87 6.48 -45.68
N PRO A 393 8.18 6.33 -45.37
CA PRO A 393 8.98 6.57 -44.15
C PRO A 393 10.29 7.39 -44.47
N PRO A 394 11.33 7.50 -43.60
CA PRO A 394 12.30 6.41 -43.42
C PRO A 394 12.80 6.16 -41.99
N LYS A 395 13.33 4.95 -41.83
CA LYS A 395 14.02 4.31 -40.71
C LYS A 395 15.27 5.11 -40.24
N ALA A 396 15.49 5.24 -38.93
CA ALA A 396 16.83 5.48 -38.38
C ALA A 396 17.01 4.89 -36.96
N LYS A 397 17.98 3.96 -36.92
CA LYS A 397 18.95 3.59 -35.88
C LYS A 397 18.48 3.16 -34.47
N ALA A 398 18.78 1.89 -34.22
CA ALA A 398 18.87 1.25 -32.91
C ALA A 398 19.72 2.05 -31.92
N GLY A 399 19.18 2.28 -30.73
CA GLY A 399 19.91 2.66 -29.53
C GLY A 399 20.32 1.42 -28.71
N PRO A 400 21.35 1.52 -27.86
CA PRO A 400 22.07 0.37 -27.31
C PRO A 400 21.23 -0.39 -26.29
N GLY A 401 21.03 -1.68 -26.56
CA GLY A 401 20.51 -2.63 -25.60
C GLY A 401 21.54 -2.94 -24.53
N SER A 402 21.18 -2.74 -23.26
CA SER A 402 21.92 -3.30 -22.14
C SER A 402 21.67 -4.81 -22.10
N SER A 403 22.70 -5.59 -22.42
CA SER A 403 22.69 -7.04 -22.38
C SER A 403 22.58 -7.56 -20.92
N PRO A 404 21.76 -8.59 -20.64
CA PRO A 404 21.60 -9.19 -19.30
C PRO A 404 22.75 -10.11 -18.88
N HIS A 405 23.92 -10.07 -19.54
CA HIS A 405 24.98 -11.09 -19.41
C HIS A 405 26.32 -10.62 -18.83
N GLU A 406 26.37 -9.50 -18.12
CA GLU A 406 27.64 -9.10 -17.49
C GLU A 406 27.94 -9.94 -16.23
N PRO A 407 29.07 -10.67 -16.17
CA PRO A 407 29.49 -11.43 -14.99
C PRO A 407 29.95 -10.50 -13.87
N MET A 408 29.65 -10.87 -12.62
CA MET A 408 29.94 -10.08 -11.42
C MET A 408 31.23 -10.55 -10.74
N ASP A 409 32.04 -9.58 -10.32
CA ASP A 409 33.24 -9.77 -9.48
C ASP A 409 32.84 -9.85 -7.99
N LEU A 410 33.49 -10.73 -7.23
CA LEU A 410 33.14 -11.14 -5.86
C LEU A 410 34.32 -10.95 -4.90
N SER A 411 34.90 -9.75 -4.89
CA SER A 411 35.91 -9.34 -3.89
C SER A 411 35.28 -8.71 -2.66
#